data_AF-A0A8T7GSH0-F1
#
_entry.id   AF-A0A8T7GSH0-F1
#
_cell.length_a   1.000
_cell.length_b   1.000
_cell.length_c   1.000
_cell.angle_alpha   90.00
_cell.angle_beta   90.00
_cell.angle_gamma   90.00
#
_symmetry.space_group_name_H-M   'P 1'
#
loop_
_entity.id
_entity.type
_entity.pdbx_description
1 polymer ?
#
loop_
_entity_poly.entity_id
_entity_poly.type
_entity_poly.pdbx_seq_one_letter_code
_entity_poly.pdbx_strand_id
1 'polypeptide(L)'
;MRALLGLLVLTVVFGASFDEITWRIQELLCGFVNMLKDIFPMILLAAFVLAAVVYGIAQMLPQEIKARAQSWAWHSIVFTIVAAILFYVLPFIIQAFMPEWDIEYLCG
;
A
#
# COMPACT_ATOMS: atom_id res chain seq x y z
N MET A 1 -48.75 -13.39 -4.90
CA MET A 1 -48.38 -12.94 -3.53
C MET A 1 -47.27 -13.79 -2.90
N ARG A 2 -47.35 -15.14 -2.89
CA ARG A 2 -46.31 -16.00 -2.29
C ARG A 2 -44.91 -15.85 -2.91
N ALA A 3 -44.81 -15.69 -4.23
CA ALA A 3 -43.52 -15.49 -4.91
C ALA A 3 -42.85 -14.13 -4.60
N LEU A 4 -43.65 -13.07 -4.43
CA LEU A 4 -43.15 -11.73 -4.06
C LEU A 4 -42.63 -11.69 -2.63
N LEU A 5 -43.31 -12.37 -1.70
CA LEU A 5 -42.88 -12.52 -0.31
C LEU A 5 -41.56 -13.30 -0.22
N GLY A 6 -41.40 -14.36 -1.02
CA GLY A 6 -40.14 -15.11 -1.10
C GLY A 6 -38.97 -14.26 -1.60
N LEU A 7 -39.19 -13.42 -2.62
CA LEU A 7 -38.16 -12.56 -3.19
C LEU A 7 -37.75 -11.43 -2.22
N LEU A 8 -38.72 -10.87 -1.47
CA LEU A 8 -38.46 -9.85 -0.45
C LEU A 8 -37.64 -10.39 0.73
N VAL A 9 -37.99 -11.59 1.21
CA VAL A 9 -37.23 -12.29 2.26
C VAL A 9 -35.82 -12.60 1.77
N LEU A 10 -35.66 -13.03 0.51
CA LEU A 10 -34.34 -13.28 -0.06
C LEU A 10 -33.50 -12.00 -0.11
N THR A 11 -34.05 -10.87 -0.56
CA THR A 11 -33.31 -9.59 -0.60
C THR A 11 -32.93 -9.07 0.79
N VAL A 12 -33.77 -9.29 1.81
CA VAL A 12 -33.47 -8.88 3.19
C VAL A 12 -32.39 -9.77 3.81
N VAL A 13 -32.43 -11.07 3.58
CA VAL A 13 -31.42 -12.01 4.10
C VAL A 13 -30.07 -11.80 3.42
N PHE A 14 -30.06 -11.59 2.10
CA PHE A 14 -28.82 -11.25 1.39
C PHE A 14 -28.29 -9.89 1.82
N GLY A 15 -29.13 -8.85 1.90
CA GLY A 15 -28.74 -7.51 2.33
C GLY A 15 -28.11 -7.48 3.73
N ALA A 16 -28.75 -8.14 4.72
CA ALA A 16 -28.23 -8.23 6.09
C ALA A 16 -26.90 -9.00 6.18
N SER A 17 -26.66 -9.95 5.26
CA SER A 17 -25.39 -10.69 5.22
C SER A 17 -24.24 -9.84 4.68
N PHE A 18 -24.50 -8.83 3.86
CA PHE A 18 -23.47 -7.95 3.31
C PHE A 18 -22.98 -6.90 4.31
N ASP A 19 -23.87 -6.37 5.16
CA ASP A 19 -23.49 -5.42 6.20
C ASP A 19 -22.44 -6.03 7.14
N GLU A 20 -22.60 -7.30 7.54
CA GLU A 20 -21.63 -7.97 8.38
C GLU A 20 -20.26 -8.22 7.71
N ILE A 21 -20.27 -8.39 6.40
CA ILE A 21 -19.04 -8.61 5.62
C ILE A 21 -18.29 -7.28 5.45
N THR A 22 -19.00 -6.17 5.26
CA THR A 22 -18.38 -4.85 5.04
C THR A 22 -17.57 -4.37 6.24
N TRP A 23 -18.06 -4.52 7.48
CA TRP A 23 -17.30 -4.07 8.65
C TRP A 23 -16.02 -4.88 8.88
N ARG A 24 -16.07 -6.20 8.64
CA ARG A 24 -14.87 -7.06 8.76
C ARG A 24 -13.82 -6.72 7.72
N ILE A 25 -14.26 -6.45 6.48
CA ILE A 25 -13.34 -6.04 5.41
C ILE A 25 -12.70 -4.70 5.76
N GLN A 26 -13.48 -3.75 6.28
CA GLN A 26 -12.96 -2.45 6.69
C GLN A 26 -11.94 -2.57 7.82
N GLU A 27 -12.23 -3.36 8.86
CA GLU A 27 -11.30 -3.59 9.98
C GLU A 27 -9.98 -4.24 9.51
N LEU A 28 -10.07 -5.23 8.62
CA LEU A 28 -8.89 -5.88 8.03
C LEU A 28 -8.09 -4.91 7.14
N LEU A 29 -8.76 -4.07 6.35
CA LEU A 29 -8.09 -3.05 5.54
C LEU A 29 -7.35 -2.04 6.43
N CYS A 30 -8.00 -1.57 7.49
CA CYS A 30 -7.41 -0.62 8.42
C CYS A 30 -6.23 -1.23 9.18
N GLY A 31 -6.35 -2.48 9.63
CA GLY A 31 -5.22 -3.21 10.23
C GLY A 31 -4.04 -3.33 9.26
N PHE A 32 -4.30 -3.64 7.99
CA PHE A 32 -3.27 -3.73 6.96
C PHE A 32 -2.62 -2.38 6.64
N VAL A 33 -3.40 -1.30 6.55
CA VAL A 33 -2.90 0.06 6.32
C VAL A 33 -2.01 0.52 7.49
N ASN A 34 -2.44 0.30 8.73
CA ASN A 34 -1.65 0.66 9.91
C ASN A 34 -0.35 -0.15 10.00
N MET A 35 -0.44 -1.46 9.75
CA MET A 35 0.76 -2.32 9.64
C MET A 35 1.72 -1.82 8.54
N LEU A 36 1.19 -1.41 7.38
CA LEU A 36 2.02 -0.82 6.32
C LEU A 36 2.64 0.51 6.77
N LYS A 37 1.89 1.41 7.41
CA LYS A 37 2.41 2.68 7.93
C LYS A 37 3.58 2.47 8.90
N ASP A 38 3.50 1.44 9.75
CA ASP A 38 4.54 1.13 10.73
C ASP A 38 5.78 0.50 10.08
N ILE A 39 5.59 -0.42 9.14
CA ILE A 39 6.69 -1.19 8.53
C ILE A 39 7.37 -0.42 7.39
N PHE A 40 6.63 0.41 6.65
CA PHE A 40 7.14 1.15 5.49
C PHE A 40 8.39 1.99 5.76
N PRO A 41 8.49 2.81 6.83
CA PRO A 41 9.72 3.55 7.12
C PRO A 41 10.92 2.64 7.37
N MET A 42 10.69 1.47 7.98
CA MET A 42 11.75 0.46 8.18
C MET A 42 12.21 -0.15 6.85
N ILE A 43 11.27 -0.42 5.93
CA ILE A 43 11.60 -0.89 4.57
C ILE A 43 12.39 0.18 3.80
N LEU A 44 11.98 1.45 3.86
CA LEU A 44 12.70 2.54 3.20
C LEU A 44 14.14 2.63 3.72
N LEU A 45 14.32 2.60 5.04
CA LEU A 45 15.65 2.61 5.65
C LEU A 45 16.50 1.43 5.16
N ALA A 46 15.94 0.21 5.17
CA ALA A 46 16.64 -0.97 4.69
C ALA A 46 17.03 -0.86 3.21
N ALA A 47 16.17 -0.29 2.36
CA ALA A 47 16.45 -0.07 0.95
C ALA A 47 17.60 0.94 0.75
N PHE A 48 17.63 2.05 1.50
CA PHE A 48 18.73 3.01 1.46
C PHE A 48 20.05 2.39 1.94
N VAL A 49 20.03 1.60 3.01
CA VAL A 49 21.22 0.89 3.50
C VAL A 49 21.74 -0.09 2.46
N LEU A 50 20.87 -0.89 1.86
CA LEU A 50 21.25 -1.82 0.80
C LEU A 50 21.85 -1.08 -0.40
N ALA A 51 21.26 0.03 -0.83
CA ALA A 51 21.81 0.82 -1.92
C ALA A 51 23.20 1.39 -1.58
N ALA A 52 23.40 1.87 -0.36
CA ALA A 52 24.69 2.35 0.12
C ALA A 52 25.75 1.23 0.15
N VAL A 53 25.37 0.03 0.61
CA VAL A 53 26.25 -1.15 0.62
C VAL A 53 26.63 -1.56 -0.80
N VAL A 54 25.66 -1.65 -1.72
CA VAL A 54 25.91 -1.99 -3.13
C VAL A 54 26.84 -0.95 -3.78
N TYR A 55 26.61 0.34 -3.51
CA TYR A 55 27.48 1.40 -4.00
C TYR A 55 28.90 1.31 -3.43
N GLY A 56 29.04 0.99 -2.14
CA GLY A 56 30.32 0.78 -1.47
C GLY A 56 31.10 -0.40 -2.06
N ILE A 57 30.44 -1.55 -2.21
CA ILE A 57 31.04 -2.74 -2.84
C ILE A 57 31.44 -2.44 -4.29
N ALA A 58 30.63 -1.68 -5.02
CA ALA A 58 30.93 -1.31 -6.41
C ALA A 58 32.27 -0.57 -6.57
N GLN A 59 32.74 0.15 -5.54
CA GLN A 59 34.05 0.83 -5.60
C GLN A 59 35.24 -0.13 -5.67
N MET A 60 35.07 -1.36 -5.17
CA MET A 60 36.10 -2.39 -5.16
C MET A 60 36.06 -3.29 -6.41
N LEU A 61 35.06 -3.12 -7.28
CA LEU A 61 34.88 -3.95 -8.47
C LEU A 61 35.61 -3.37 -9.70
N PRO A 62 35.93 -4.22 -10.69
CA PRO A 62 36.45 -3.77 -11.99
C PRO A 62 35.51 -2.76 -12.66
N GLN A 63 36.08 -1.85 -13.47
CA GLN A 63 35.36 -0.70 -14.06
C GLN A 63 34.06 -1.07 -14.79
N GLU A 64 34.05 -2.19 -15.53
CA GLU A 64 32.88 -2.66 -16.27
C GLU A 64 31.72 -3.03 -15.35
N ILE A 65 32.01 -3.72 -14.25
CA ILE A 65 31.00 -4.16 -13.28
C ILE A 65 30.62 -3.01 -12.35
N LYS A 66 31.58 -2.17 -11.99
CA LYS A 66 31.39 -0.97 -11.17
C LYS A 66 30.33 -0.05 -11.76
N ALA A 67 30.42 0.28 -13.05
CA ALA A 67 29.46 1.15 -13.71
C ALA A 67 28.03 0.58 -13.64
N ARG A 68 27.88 -0.73 -13.84
CA ARG A 68 26.59 -1.42 -13.75
C ARG A 68 26.04 -1.44 -12.33
N ALA A 69 26.88 -1.74 -11.34
CA ALA A 69 26.49 -1.79 -9.94
C ALA A 69 26.11 -0.40 -9.39
N GLN A 70 26.86 0.64 -9.78
CA GLN A 70 26.53 2.03 -9.43
C GLN A 70 25.21 2.47 -10.07
N SER A 71 24.98 2.13 -11.34
CA SER A 71 23.70 2.37 -12.00
C SER A 71 22.57 1.68 -11.24
N TRP A 72 22.72 0.41 -10.84
CA TRP A 72 21.71 -0.29 -10.05
C TRP A 72 21.43 0.39 -8.71
N ALA A 73 22.47 0.74 -7.95
CA ALA A 73 22.33 1.45 -6.67
C ALA A 73 21.58 2.78 -6.86
N TRP A 74 21.89 3.53 -7.92
CA TRP A 74 21.20 4.78 -8.23
C TRP A 74 19.71 4.56 -8.57
N HIS A 75 19.40 3.61 -9.45
CA HIS A 75 18.02 3.30 -9.79
C HIS A 75 17.23 2.84 -8.55
N SER A 76 17.83 2.01 -7.70
CA SER A 76 17.21 1.59 -6.43
C SER A 76 16.85 2.79 -5.56
N ILE A 77 17.76 3.76 -5.39
CA ILE A 77 17.50 4.98 -4.62
C ILE A 77 16.34 5.78 -5.23
N VAL A 78 16.35 5.97 -6.55
CA VAL A 78 15.30 6.72 -7.24
C VAL A 78 13.94 6.04 -7.06
N PHE A 79 13.85 4.73 -7.25
CA PHE A 79 12.60 3.99 -7.06
C PHE A 79 12.13 4.01 -5.61
N THR A 80 13.03 3.92 -4.64
CA THR A 80 12.70 4.04 -3.21
C THR A 80 12.13 5.43 -2.90
N ILE A 81 12.72 6.50 -3.43
CA ILE A 81 12.22 7.87 -3.25
C ILE A 81 10.83 8.03 -3.91
N VAL A 82 10.67 7.55 -5.14
CA VAL A 82 9.37 7.60 -5.84
C VAL A 82 8.30 6.82 -5.08
N ALA A 83 8.62 5.63 -4.58
CA ALA A 83 7.71 4.83 -3.76
C ALA A 83 7.33 5.55 -2.46
N ALA A 84 8.29 6.20 -1.79
CA ALA A 84 8.03 7.00 -0.61
C ALA A 84 7.06 8.16 -0.92
N ILE A 85 7.33 8.92 -1.98
CA ILE A 85 6.46 10.02 -2.42
C ILE A 85 5.06 9.49 -2.73
N LEU A 86 4.94 8.41 -3.50
CA LEU A 86 3.65 7.82 -3.82
C LEU A 86 2.90 7.40 -2.56
N PHE A 87 3.56 6.74 -1.60
CA PHE A 87 2.91 6.33 -0.35
C PHE A 87 2.30 7.51 0.43
N TYR A 88 3.01 8.64 0.50
CA TYR A 88 2.50 9.84 1.18
C TYR A 88 1.48 10.63 0.35
N VAL A 89 1.59 10.64 -0.98
CA VAL A 89 0.72 11.44 -1.86
C VAL A 89 -0.58 10.70 -2.21
N LEU A 90 -0.57 9.37 -2.27
CA LEU A 90 -1.74 8.55 -2.58
C LEU A 90 -2.99 8.88 -1.74
N PRO A 91 -2.92 9.02 -0.39
CA PRO A 91 -4.11 9.35 0.40
C PRO A 91 -4.73 10.69 -0.01
N PHE A 92 -3.91 11.71 -0.32
CA PHE A 92 -4.41 13.00 -0.80
C PHE A 92 -5.08 12.90 -2.17
N ILE A 93 -4.53 12.08 -3.07
CA ILE A 93 -5.16 11.83 -4.38
C ILE A 93 -6.51 11.14 -4.19
N ILE A 94 -6.57 10.12 -3.34
CA ILE A 94 -7.81 9.37 -3.07
C ILE A 94 -8.88 10.30 -2.48
N GLN A 95 -8.53 11.11 -1.47
CA GLN A 95 -9.44 12.11 -0.88
C GLN A 95 -9.95 13.13 -1.91
N ALA A 96 -9.12 13.54 -2.87
CA ALA A 96 -9.50 14.51 -3.89
C ALA A 96 -10.52 13.96 -4.91
N PHE A 97 -10.48 12.66 -5.22
CA PHE A 97 -11.36 12.03 -6.21
C PHE A 97 -12.53 11.26 -5.59
N MET A 98 -12.39 10.75 -4.37
CA MET A 98 -13.38 9.93 -3.66
C MET A 98 -13.42 10.36 -2.17
N PRO A 99 -14.03 11.52 -1.86
CA PRO A 99 -14.03 12.07 -0.51
C PRO A 99 -14.79 11.19 0.51
N GLU A 100 -15.73 10.37 0.06
CA GLU A 100 -16.39 9.36 0.89
C GLU A 100 -15.47 8.23 1.38
N TRP A 101 -14.31 8.03 0.75
CA TRP A 101 -13.34 6.97 1.08
C TRP A 101 -12.13 7.54 1.80
N ASP A 102 -12.37 8.47 2.72
CA ASP A 102 -11.31 9.05 3.52
C ASP A 102 -10.71 7.99 4.44
N ILE A 103 -9.64 7.34 3.98
CA ILE A 103 -8.99 6.20 4.63
C ILE A 103 -8.45 6.61 6.01
N GLU A 104 -8.06 7.87 6.17
CA GLU A 104 -7.60 8.43 7.44
C GLU A 104 -8.78 8.57 8.41
N TYR A 105 -9.94 9.01 7.95
CA TYR A 105 -11.16 9.08 8.77
C TYR A 105 -11.80 7.70 9.05
N LEU A 106 -11.66 6.75 8.12
CA LEU A 106 -12.23 5.39 8.22
C LEU A 106 -11.39 4.44 9.08
N CYS A 107 -10.09 4.72 9.23
CA CYS A 107 -9.15 3.88 9.97
C CYS A 107 -8.54 4.54 11.22
N GLY A 108 -8.85 5.82 11.48
CA GLY A 108 -8.41 6.59 12.66
C GLY A 108 -7.25 7.52 12.39
#